data_AF-A0AAD6XFM1-F1
#
_entry.id   AF-A0AAD6XFM1-F1
#
_cell.length_a   1.000
_cell.length_b   1.000
_cell.length_c   1.000
_cell.angle_alpha   90.00
_cell.angle_beta   90.00
_cell.angle_gamma   90.00
#
_symmetry.space_group_name_H-M   'P 1'
#
loop_
_entity.id
_entity.type
_entity.pdbx_description
1 polymer ?
#
loop_
_entity_poly.entity_id
_entity_poly.type
_entity_poly.pdbx_seq_one_letter_code
_entity_poly.pdbx_strand_id
1 'polypeptide(L)'
;FKYLSIHYDWYARMPPKGHDAPKDIHPNNLGKAHGARVNMRQRVPYESKETLDKPEEYARLADALTDFFTVISVSVAHLMPEDTKELKMYVDQLPLGASSPCYPFGGFVVNIDSCTRAHRDPKDLRLCLI
;
A
#
# COMPACT_ATOMS: atom_id res chain seq x y z
N PHE A 1 6.03 16.81 20.67
CA PHE A 1 6.24 15.36 20.57
C PHE A 1 6.11 14.95 19.11
N LYS A 2 7.00 14.09 18.60
CA LYS A 2 6.91 13.54 17.25
C LYS A 2 6.53 12.06 17.41
N TYR A 3 5.29 11.73 17.07
CA TYR A 3 4.85 10.34 17.03
C TYR A 3 5.44 9.67 15.79
N LEU A 4 5.94 8.44 15.96
CA LEU A 4 6.55 7.71 14.86
C LEU A 4 5.48 6.84 14.20
N SER A 5 5.36 6.96 12.89
CA SER A 5 4.52 6.11 12.05
C SER A 5 5.37 5.61 10.91
N ILE A 6 5.44 4.29 10.74
CA ILE A 6 6.20 3.63 9.68
C ILE A 6 5.21 2.87 8.82
N HIS A 7 5.14 3.22 7.55
CA HIS A 7 4.22 2.64 6.59
C HIS A 7 4.90 1.49 5.84
N TYR A 8 4.33 0.30 5.88
CA TYR A 8 4.77 -0.83 5.07
C TYR A 8 3.61 -1.28 4.17
N ASP A 9 3.23 -0.39 3.25
CA ASP A 9 2.03 -0.54 2.42
C ASP A 9 2.36 -0.71 0.94
N TRP A 10 1.48 -1.43 0.24
CA TRP A 10 1.29 -1.28 -1.20
C TRP A 10 0.30 -0.17 -1.52
N TYR A 11 0.72 0.79 -2.34
CA TYR A 11 -0.12 1.89 -2.81
C TYR A 11 -0.58 1.66 -4.24
N ALA A 12 -1.90 1.64 -4.47
CA ALA A 12 -2.51 1.69 -5.80
C ALA A 12 -3.15 3.04 -6.14
N ARG A 13 -2.43 4.13 -5.85
CA ARG A 13 -2.95 5.50 -6.07
C ARG A 13 -2.79 6.01 -7.50
N MET A 14 -1.98 5.33 -8.32
CA MET A 14 -1.65 5.66 -9.71
C MET A 14 -1.69 7.18 -10.02
N PRO A 15 -0.87 8.01 -9.35
CA PRO A 15 -1.05 9.47 -9.31
C PRO A 15 -1.01 10.21 -10.65
N PRO A 16 -0.22 9.78 -11.66
CA PRO A 16 -0.24 10.43 -12.97
C PRO A 16 -1.62 10.36 -13.62
N LYS A 17 -2.26 11.52 -13.80
CA LYS A 17 -3.48 11.65 -14.60
C LYS A 17 -3.11 11.92 -16.05
N GLY A 18 -3.81 11.28 -16.99
CA GLY A 18 -3.61 11.50 -18.43
C GLY A 18 -4.28 12.76 -18.99
N HIS A 19 -4.87 13.60 -18.14
CA HIS A 19 -5.52 14.84 -18.58
C HIS A 19 -4.47 15.77 -19.19
N ASP A 20 -4.78 16.33 -20.35
CA ASP A 20 -3.91 17.23 -21.12
C ASP A 20 -2.55 16.62 -21.52
N ALA A 21 -2.42 15.29 -21.50
CA ALA A 21 -1.25 14.62 -22.03
C ALA A 21 -1.15 14.87 -23.55
N PRO A 22 0.02 15.27 -24.09
CA PRO A 22 0.24 15.42 -25.51
C PRO A 22 -0.11 14.14 -26.27
N LYS A 23 -0.87 14.26 -27.37
CA LYS A 23 -1.38 13.12 -28.16
C LYS A 23 -0.30 12.49 -29.04
N ASP A 24 0.71 13.26 -29.36
CA ASP A 24 1.82 12.95 -30.25
C ASP A 24 3.07 12.43 -29.49
N ILE A 25 3.02 12.40 -28.15
CA ILE A 25 4.14 11.97 -27.32
C ILE A 25 3.78 10.66 -26.62
N HIS A 26 4.57 9.63 -26.89
CA HIS A 26 4.42 8.35 -26.20
C HIS A 26 4.48 8.55 -24.67
N PRO A 27 3.60 7.92 -23.85
CA PRO A 27 3.53 8.13 -22.41
C PRO A 27 4.86 7.92 -21.65
N ASN A 28 5.76 7.08 -22.17
CA ASN A 28 7.10 6.88 -21.59
C ASN A 28 8.05 8.07 -21.82
N ASN A 29 7.75 8.95 -22.77
CA ASN A 29 8.57 10.10 -23.15
C ASN A 29 8.07 11.42 -22.54
N LEU A 30 6.92 11.41 -21.83
CA LEU A 30 6.34 12.59 -21.18
C LEU A 30 7.32 13.29 -20.23
N GLY A 31 8.15 12.51 -19.52
CA GLY A 31 9.16 13.06 -18.61
C GLY A 31 10.32 13.82 -19.29
N LYS A 32 10.55 13.56 -20.59
CA LYS A 32 11.65 14.13 -21.36
C LYS A 32 11.23 15.35 -22.18
N ALA A 33 9.97 15.39 -22.63
CA ALA A 33 9.51 16.37 -23.62
C ALA A 33 8.96 17.69 -23.02
N HIS A 34 8.44 17.69 -21.79
CA HIS A 34 7.75 18.86 -21.21
C HIS A 34 8.20 19.24 -19.79
N GLY A 35 9.33 18.71 -19.31
CA GLY A 35 9.80 19.01 -17.94
C GLY A 35 8.90 18.50 -16.82
N ALA A 36 7.79 17.82 -17.14
CA ALA A 36 6.91 17.19 -16.17
C ALA A 36 7.62 15.98 -15.56
N ARG A 37 8.00 16.06 -14.27
CA ARG A 37 8.53 14.89 -13.54
C ARG A 37 7.41 13.89 -13.30
N VAL A 38 7.15 13.02 -14.27
CA VAL A 38 6.23 11.89 -14.10
C VAL A 38 6.96 10.75 -13.40
N ASN A 39 6.53 10.41 -12.19
CA ASN A 39 7.07 9.25 -11.48
C ASN A 39 6.53 7.96 -12.09
N MET A 40 7.31 7.38 -13.01
CA MET A 40 6.94 6.16 -13.74
C MET A 40 6.69 4.97 -12.81
N ARG A 41 7.37 4.91 -11.66
CA ARG A 41 7.22 3.81 -10.70
C ARG A 41 5.86 3.80 -10.03
N GLN A 42 5.16 4.93 -10.02
CA GLN A 42 3.84 5.07 -9.40
C GLN A 42 2.69 4.90 -10.41
N ARG A 43 2.94 4.33 -11.60
CA ARG A 43 1.88 4.02 -12.58
C ARG A 43 1.24 2.64 -12.39
N VAL A 44 1.88 1.80 -11.58
CA VAL A 44 1.40 0.50 -11.12
C VAL A 44 1.30 0.54 -9.60
N PRO A 45 0.66 -0.43 -8.92
CA PRO A 45 0.80 -0.52 -7.48
C PRO A 45 2.29 -0.57 -7.09
N TYR A 46 2.66 0.15 -6.03
CA TYR A 46 4.06 0.29 -5.62
C TYR A 46 4.19 0.23 -4.12
N GLU A 47 5.31 -0.30 -3.64
CA GLU A 47 5.64 -0.34 -2.23
C GLU A 47 5.90 1.06 -1.68
N SER A 48 5.63 1.22 -0.39
CA SER A 48 6.01 2.41 0.37
C SER A 48 7.50 2.70 0.24
N LYS A 49 7.86 3.98 0.44
CA LYS A 49 9.27 4.38 0.41
C LYS A 49 10.04 3.71 1.55
N GLU A 50 9.40 3.55 2.70
CA GLU A 50 9.95 2.93 3.89
C GLU A 50 10.28 1.45 3.67
N THR A 51 9.42 0.70 2.97
CA THR A 51 9.72 -0.68 2.55
C THR A 51 10.96 -0.73 1.67
N LEU A 52 11.05 0.17 0.67
CA LEU A 52 12.16 0.21 -0.29
C LEU A 52 13.48 0.67 0.33
N ASP A 53 13.44 1.66 1.22
CA ASP A 53 14.62 2.21 1.88
C ASP A 53 15.12 1.28 3.00
N LYS A 54 14.25 0.44 3.56
CA LYS A 54 14.55 -0.42 4.73
C LYS A 54 13.98 -1.84 4.62
N PRO A 55 14.37 -2.60 3.58
CA PRO A 55 13.79 -3.92 3.32
C PRO A 55 14.06 -4.93 4.44
N GLU A 56 15.21 -4.83 5.13
CA GLU A 56 15.55 -5.71 6.26
C GLU A 56 14.72 -5.43 7.51
N GLU A 57 14.36 -4.17 7.78
CA GLU A 57 13.46 -3.83 8.88
C GLU A 57 12.05 -4.34 8.60
N TYR A 58 11.57 -4.12 7.38
CA TYR A 58 10.29 -4.67 6.92
C TYR A 58 10.23 -6.20 7.07
N ALA A 59 11.23 -6.91 6.57
CA ALA A 59 11.26 -8.37 6.61
C ALA A 59 11.25 -8.91 8.05
N ARG A 60 12.06 -8.32 8.95
CA ARG A 60 12.10 -8.74 10.36
C ARG A 60 10.78 -8.47 11.09
N LEU A 61 10.13 -7.34 10.83
CA LEU A 61 8.83 -7.03 11.43
C LEU A 61 7.73 -7.93 10.87
N ALA A 62 7.73 -8.17 9.56
CA ALA A 62 6.80 -9.09 8.93
C ALA A 62 6.91 -10.50 9.53
N ASP A 63 8.14 -11.00 9.68
CA ASP A 63 8.42 -12.30 10.30
C ASP A 63 7.95 -12.34 11.75
N ALA A 64 8.33 -11.36 12.57
CA ALA A 64 7.96 -11.28 13.99
C ALA A 64 6.45 -11.17 14.23
N LEU A 65 5.68 -10.65 13.26
CA LEU A 65 4.23 -10.46 13.36
C LEU A 65 3.43 -11.55 12.62
N THR A 66 4.07 -12.58 12.06
CA THR A 66 3.43 -13.61 11.24
C THR A 66 2.23 -14.27 11.94
N ASP A 67 2.41 -14.67 13.20
CA ASP A 67 1.34 -15.33 13.97
C ASP A 67 0.15 -14.38 14.21
N PHE A 68 0.45 -13.11 14.50
CA PHE A 68 -0.55 -12.07 14.69
C PHE A 68 -1.34 -11.83 13.39
N PHE A 69 -0.65 -11.70 12.26
CA PHE A 69 -1.30 -11.55 10.96
C PHE A 69 -2.14 -12.76 10.59
N THR A 70 -1.71 -13.97 10.94
CA THR A 70 -2.49 -15.20 10.72
C THR A 70 -3.80 -15.17 11.50
N VAL A 71 -3.77 -14.80 12.78
CA VAL A 71 -4.98 -14.66 13.61
C VAL A 71 -5.92 -13.61 13.04
N ILE A 72 -5.39 -12.46 12.62
CA ILE A 72 -6.19 -11.41 11.98
C ILE A 72 -6.85 -11.94 10.70
N SER A 73 -6.08 -12.60 9.84
CA SER A 73 -6.55 -13.11 8.55
C SER A 73 -7.74 -14.06 8.73
N VAL A 74 -7.62 -15.01 9.65
CA VAL A 74 -8.69 -15.97 9.98
C VAL A 74 -9.90 -15.25 10.59
N SER A 75 -9.65 -14.32 11.52
CA SER A 75 -10.72 -13.60 12.23
C SER A 75 -11.53 -12.71 11.28
N VAL A 76 -10.86 -11.94 10.42
CA VAL A 76 -11.51 -11.05 9.46
C VAL A 76 -12.22 -11.85 8.37
N ALA A 77 -11.65 -12.97 7.91
CA ALA A 77 -12.33 -13.85 6.96
C ALA A 77 -13.61 -14.46 7.54
N HIS A 78 -13.63 -14.77 8.84
CA HIS A 78 -14.80 -15.30 9.52
C HIS A 78 -15.88 -14.23 9.77
N LEU A 79 -15.47 -13.06 10.27
CA LEU A 79 -16.39 -12.00 10.70
C LEU A 79 -16.88 -11.12 9.54
N MET A 80 -16.05 -10.93 8.51
CA MET A 80 -16.28 -10.00 7.39
C MET A 80 -15.89 -10.65 6.05
N PRO A 81 -16.57 -11.74 5.64
CA PRO A 81 -16.17 -12.52 4.46
C PRO A 81 -16.25 -11.73 3.15
N GLU A 82 -17.24 -10.84 2.98
CA GLU A 82 -17.38 -10.05 1.76
C GLU A 82 -16.30 -8.97 1.64
N ASP A 83 -16.03 -8.22 2.71
CA ASP A 83 -14.94 -7.25 2.72
C ASP A 83 -13.58 -7.94 2.54
N THR A 84 -13.41 -9.12 3.16
CA THR A 84 -12.23 -9.96 2.95
C THR A 84 -12.04 -10.30 1.46
N LYS A 85 -13.11 -10.73 0.79
CA LYS A 85 -13.06 -11.07 -0.64
C LYS A 85 -12.62 -9.87 -1.49
N GLU A 86 -13.16 -8.69 -1.23
CA GLU A 86 -12.76 -7.47 -1.95
C GLU A 86 -11.28 -7.09 -1.70
N LEU A 87 -10.82 -7.19 -0.45
CA LEU A 87 -9.42 -6.92 -0.11
C LEU A 87 -8.46 -7.90 -0.81
N LYS A 88 -8.81 -9.19 -0.84
CA LYS A 88 -8.04 -10.22 -1.55
C LYS A 88 -7.89 -9.92 -3.03
N MET A 89 -8.96 -9.49 -3.70
CA MET A 89 -8.91 -9.12 -5.12
C MET A 89 -7.87 -8.05 -5.41
N TYR A 90 -7.63 -7.12 -4.48
CA TYR A 90 -6.57 -6.14 -4.63
C TYR A 90 -5.18 -6.77 -4.46
N VAL A 91 -4.97 -7.51 -3.36
CA VAL A 91 -3.66 -8.08 -3.03
C VAL A 91 -3.22 -9.15 -4.03
N ASP A 92 -4.15 -9.96 -4.53
CA ASP A 92 -3.90 -10.99 -5.55
C ASP A 92 -3.51 -10.41 -6.92
N GLN A 93 -3.72 -9.10 -7.13
CA GLN A 93 -3.36 -8.37 -8.36
C GLN A 93 -2.10 -7.51 -8.18
N LEU A 94 -1.36 -7.68 -7.08
CA LEU A 94 -0.11 -6.96 -6.91
C LEU A 94 0.93 -7.35 -7.99
N PRO A 95 1.76 -6.40 -8.45
CA PRO A 95 2.70 -6.64 -9.54
C PRO A 95 3.68 -7.77 -9.24
N LEU A 96 4.09 -8.47 -10.31
CA LEU A 96 5.15 -9.49 -10.26
C LEU A 96 4.88 -10.66 -9.30
N GLY A 97 3.61 -10.92 -8.97
CA GLY A 97 3.25 -11.97 -8.01
C GLY A 97 3.65 -11.64 -6.57
N ALA A 98 3.83 -10.35 -6.26
CA ALA A 98 4.10 -9.92 -4.90
C ALA A 98 2.94 -10.28 -3.96
N SER A 99 3.27 -10.53 -2.71
CA SER A 99 2.31 -10.82 -1.65
C SER A 99 2.50 -9.86 -0.47
N SER A 100 1.47 -9.76 0.36
CA SER A 100 1.50 -9.00 1.60
C SER A 100 1.60 -9.95 2.80
N PRO A 101 2.48 -9.70 3.78
CA PRO A 101 2.60 -10.53 4.98
C PRO A 101 1.35 -10.49 5.86
N CYS A 102 0.52 -9.46 5.71
CA CYS A 102 -0.74 -9.28 6.44
C CYS A 102 -1.98 -9.58 5.60
N TYR A 103 -1.89 -10.49 4.62
CA TYR A 103 -3.02 -10.92 3.79
C TYR A 103 -4.29 -11.19 4.64
N PRO A 104 -5.46 -10.63 4.32
CA PRO A 104 -5.86 -10.02 3.04
C PRO A 104 -5.53 -8.52 2.91
N PHE A 105 -4.86 -7.90 3.88
CA PHE A 105 -4.50 -6.48 3.80
C PHE A 105 -3.28 -6.28 2.90
N GLY A 106 -3.21 -5.14 2.20
CA GLY A 106 -2.10 -4.80 1.31
C GLY A 106 -0.86 -4.26 2.02
N GLY A 107 -0.89 -4.13 3.35
CA GLY A 107 0.16 -3.49 4.12
C GLY A 107 -0.16 -3.36 5.60
N PHE A 108 0.81 -2.92 6.37
CA PHE A 108 0.65 -2.62 7.79
C PHE A 108 1.42 -1.36 8.17
N VAL A 109 0.96 -0.69 9.25
CA VAL A 109 1.58 0.53 9.76
C VAL A 109 1.97 0.31 11.22
N VAL A 110 3.21 0.66 11.56
CA VAL A 110 3.70 0.61 12.95
C VAL A 110 3.67 2.02 13.54
N ASN A 111 2.81 2.22 14.54
CA ASN A 111 2.67 3.48 15.25
C ASN A 111 3.29 3.37 16.65
N ILE A 112 4.32 4.16 16.94
CA ILE A 112 4.99 4.19 18.25
C ILE A 112 4.70 5.53 18.93
N ASP A 113 4.34 5.46 20.22
CA ASP A 113 3.88 6.56 21.07
C ASP A 113 2.67 7.32 20.51
N SER A 114 1.86 6.71 19.64
CA SER A 114 0.83 7.39 18.85
C SER A 114 -0.29 8.02 19.68
N CYS A 115 -0.70 9.24 19.29
CA CYS A 115 -1.98 9.84 19.64
C CYS A 115 -2.62 10.44 18.38
N THR A 116 -3.68 9.80 17.87
CA THR A 116 -4.40 10.25 16.67
C THR A 116 -5.71 10.93 17.05
N ARG A 117 -6.10 11.96 16.28
CA ARG A 117 -7.46 12.51 16.37
C ARG A 117 -8.42 11.51 15.73
N ALA A 118 -9.67 11.49 16.16
CA ALA A 118 -10.71 10.72 15.48
C ALA A 118 -10.77 11.13 13.99
N HIS A 119 -10.53 10.18 13.10
CA HIS A 119 -10.56 10.36 11.66
C HIS A 119 -10.94 9.05 10.97
N ARG A 120 -11.25 9.15 9.68
CA ARG A 120 -11.34 8.01 8.76
C ARG A 120 -10.16 8.09 7.82
N ASP A 121 -9.56 6.95 7.51
CA ASP A 121 -8.58 6.84 6.43
C ASP A 121 -9.31 6.85 5.08
N PRO A 122 -9.29 7.97 4.35
CA PRO A 122 -10.14 8.14 3.16
C PRO A 122 -9.61 7.37 1.95
N LYS A 123 -8.49 6.67 2.11
CA LYS A 123 -7.75 6.00 1.04
C LYS A 123 -7.79 4.49 1.16
N ASP A 124 -8.41 3.98 2.22
CA ASP A 124 -8.61 2.55 2.40
C ASP A 124 -9.82 2.10 1.59
N LEU A 125 -9.72 0.90 1.03
CA LEU A 125 -10.76 0.37 0.16
C LEU A 125 -12.04 0.04 0.95
N ARG A 126 -11.90 -0.69 2.07
CA ARG A 126 -13.02 -1.22 2.88
C ARG A 126 -12.73 -1.17 4.36
N LEU A 127 -11.71 -1.92 4.78
CA LEU A 127 -11.38 -2.15 6.17
C LEU A 127 -9.94 -1.70 6.46
N CYS A 128 -9.77 -1.19 7.67
CA CYS A 128 -8.51 -1.01 8.36
C CYS A 128 -8.68 -1.58 9.76
N LEU A 129 -7.71 -2.37 10.22
CA LEU A 129 -7.70 -2.93 11.56
C LEU A 129 -6.55 -2.29 12.34
N ILE A 130 -6.86 -1.82 13.55
CA ILE A 130 -5.91 -1.19 14.48
C ILE A 130 -5.63 -2.17 15.61
#